data_AF-A0A2G2FZ85-F1
#
_entry.id   AF-A0A2G2FZ85-F1
#
_cell.length_a   1.000
_cell.length_b   1.000
_cell.length_c   1.000
_cell.angle_alpha   90.00
_cell.angle_beta   90.00
_cell.angle_gamma   90.00
#
_symmetry.space_group_name_H-M   'P 1'
#
loop_
_entity.id
_entity.type
_entity.pdbx_description
1 polymer ?
#
loop_
_entity_poly.entity_id
_entity_poly.type
_entity_poly.pdbx_seq_one_letter_code
_entity_poly.pdbx_strand_id
1 'polypeptide(L)'
;MFVLRVLTLLNFKLKLDLMKKQAFSLMELMLVVVIIGVVYAMALSSLKPPKQKDIEAFSLLTLPKYLRENFALQDAKLVCFEPCGKCGILVDGQWQEDEIELFKSTDVRSYTLDVEGFAKASEFAPHDIEDGYKQACFILHKYSNDAIEPIILEEKGRFIYYKAAYEEVKSYESLTSIQGAYQKETNTIRTQQ
;
A
#
# COMPACT_ATOMS: atom_id res chain seq x y z
N MET A 1 -26.94 6.86 2.67
CA MET A 1 -28.39 6.82 2.32
C MET A 1 -29.30 7.63 3.27
N PHE A 2 -28.84 8.05 4.45
CA PHE A 2 -29.66 8.86 5.39
C PHE A 2 -29.79 10.33 5.00
N VAL A 3 -28.76 10.94 4.39
CA VAL A 3 -28.72 12.38 4.06
C VAL A 3 -29.75 12.76 2.97
N LEU A 4 -29.98 11.87 2.00
CA LEU A 4 -30.92 12.12 0.90
C LEU A 4 -32.40 12.12 1.35
N ARG A 5 -32.72 11.40 2.43
CA ARG A 5 -34.08 11.35 3.01
C ARG A 5 -34.41 12.57 3.88
N VAL A 6 -33.40 13.20 4.48
CA VAL A 6 -33.59 14.42 5.26
C VAL A 6 -33.82 15.62 4.33
N LEU A 7 -33.12 15.70 3.20
CA LEU A 7 -33.32 16.76 2.20
C LEU A 7 -34.71 16.72 1.52
N THR A 8 -35.32 15.54 1.40
CA THR A 8 -36.65 15.38 0.80
C THR A 8 -37.78 15.76 1.76
N LEU A 9 -37.62 15.54 3.07
CA LEU A 9 -38.59 15.98 4.07
C LEU A 9 -38.60 17.51 4.28
N LEU A 10 -37.45 18.18 4.11
CA LEU A 10 -37.35 19.64 4.20
C LEU A 10 -38.01 20.36 3.01
N ASN A 11 -38.03 19.75 1.82
CA ASN A 11 -38.65 20.36 0.64
C ASN A 11 -40.19 20.32 0.67
N PHE A 12 -40.81 19.39 1.39
CA PHE A 12 -42.27 19.25 1.38
C PHE A 12 -42.99 20.23 2.32
N LYS A 13 -42.31 20.72 3.37
CA LYS A 13 -42.92 21.64 4.34
C LYS A 13 -42.79 23.12 3.95
N LEU A 14 -42.15 23.44 2.83
CA LEU A 14 -41.89 24.82 2.39
C LEU A 14 -42.92 25.37 1.39
N LYS A 15 -43.89 24.56 0.96
CA LYS A 15 -44.84 24.91 -0.12
C LYS A 15 -46.27 25.20 0.35
N LEU A 16 -46.45 25.55 1.63
CA LEU A 16 -47.76 25.80 2.23
C LEU A 16 -47.69 26.96 3.25
N ASP A 17 -47.16 28.11 2.82
CA ASP A 17 -47.61 29.40 3.33
C ASP A 17 -47.21 30.50 2.34
N LEU A 18 -48.08 30.68 1.34
CA LEU A 18 -48.10 31.86 0.49
C LEU A 18 -48.96 32.90 1.23
N MET A 19 -48.45 34.13 1.31
CA MET A 19 -49.12 35.36 1.81
C MET A 19 -48.86 35.78 3.27
N LYS A 20 -47.59 36.10 3.57
CA LYS A 20 -47.22 37.29 4.34
C LYS A 20 -45.77 37.64 3.97
N LYS A 21 -45.55 38.75 3.28
CA LYS A 21 -44.19 39.32 3.13
C LYS A 21 -43.76 39.89 4.48
N GLN A 22 -43.44 39.01 5.42
CA GLN A 22 -42.70 39.40 6.61
C GLN A 22 -41.23 39.34 6.23
N ALA A 23 -40.57 40.50 6.27
CA ALA A 23 -39.12 40.53 6.20
C ALA A 23 -38.60 39.71 7.37
N PHE A 24 -37.76 38.72 7.08
CA PHE A 24 -37.05 37.96 8.10
C PHE A 24 -36.39 38.94 9.07
N SER A 25 -36.66 38.76 10.37
CA SER A 25 -36.02 39.57 11.39
C SER A 25 -34.51 39.29 11.35
N LEU A 26 -33.70 40.33 11.55
CA LEU A 26 -32.24 40.22 11.60
C LEU A 26 -31.78 39.18 12.64
N MET A 27 -32.53 39.04 13.73
CA MET A 27 -32.29 38.03 14.77
C MET A 27 -32.52 36.60 14.26
N GLU A 28 -33.55 36.38 13.44
CA GLU A 28 -33.90 35.07 12.91
C GLU A 28 -32.84 34.59 11.91
N LEU A 29 -32.31 35.50 11.10
CA LEU A 29 -31.20 35.22 10.19
C LEU A 29 -29.93 34.79 10.95
N MET A 30 -29.61 35.47 12.06
CA MET A 30 -28.45 35.12 12.88
C MET A 30 -28.55 33.70 13.47
N LEU A 31 -29.75 33.31 13.91
CA LEU A 31 -29.98 31.98 14.48
C LEU A 31 -29.75 30.88 13.43
N VAL A 32 -30.20 31.09 12.20
CA VAL A 32 -29.98 30.14 11.09
C VAL A 32 -28.49 29.95 10.78
N VAL A 33 -27.71 31.03 10.74
CA VAL A 33 -26.26 30.95 10.46
C VAL A 33 -25.53 30.17 11.55
N VAL A 34 -25.90 30.35 12.82
CA VAL A 34 -25.33 29.60 13.95
C VAL A 34 -25.65 28.11 13.84
N ILE A 35 -26.90 27.75 13.52
CA ILE A 35 -27.29 26.34 13.36
C ILE A 35 -26.51 25.68 12.21
N ILE A 36 -26.38 26.35 11.06
CA ILE A 36 -25.60 25.83 9.93
C ILE A 36 -24.13 25.63 10.32
N GLY A 37 -23.54 26.58 11.06
CA GLY A 37 -22.16 26.48 11.56
C GLY A 37 -21.94 25.25 12.44
N VAL A 38 -22.85 24.98 13.38
CA VAL A 38 -22.74 23.81 14.27
C VAL A 38 -22.90 22.50 13.50
N VAL A 39 -23.84 22.42 12.56
CA VAL A 39 -24.03 21.23 11.71
C VAL A 39 -22.79 20.97 10.86
N TYR A 40 -22.17 22.00 10.29
CA TYR A 40 -20.92 21.87 9.53
C TYR A 40 -19.76 21.42 10.41
N ALA A 41 -19.62 21.97 11.61
CA ALA A 41 -18.58 21.56 12.56
C ALA A 41 -18.71 20.08 12.95
N MET A 42 -19.94 19.59 13.17
CA MET A 42 -20.21 18.18 13.47
C MET A 42 -19.97 17.25 12.26
N ALA A 43 -20.28 17.73 11.05
CA ALA A 43 -19.98 17.00 9.82
C ALA A 43 -18.45 16.87 9.61
N LEU A 44 -17.71 17.95 9.85
CA LEU A 44 -16.24 17.97 9.79
C LEU A 44 -15.59 17.11 10.88
N SER A 45 -16.11 17.08 12.10
CA SER A 45 -15.58 16.20 13.15
C SER A 45 -15.83 14.71 12.89
N SER A 46 -16.79 14.38 12.03
CA SER A 46 -17.06 13.00 11.60
C SER A 46 -16.16 12.55 10.45
N LEU A 47 -15.56 13.50 9.72
CA LEU A 47 -14.48 13.24 8.80
C LEU A 47 -13.22 13.02 9.64
N LYS A 48 -12.92 11.76 9.97
CA LYS A 48 -11.58 11.41 10.43
C LYS A 48 -10.63 11.94 9.34
N PRO A 49 -9.64 12.79 9.68
CA PRO A 49 -8.57 13.07 8.73
C PRO A 49 -8.06 11.71 8.24
N PRO A 50 -7.74 11.53 6.94
CA PRO A 50 -7.02 10.34 6.54
C PRO A 50 -5.87 10.27 7.53
N LYS A 51 -5.83 9.18 8.31
CA LYS A 51 -4.71 8.97 9.21
C LYS A 51 -3.50 9.18 8.30
N GLN A 52 -2.72 10.23 8.54
CA GLN A 52 -1.30 10.10 8.25
C GLN A 52 -0.98 8.85 9.02
N LYS A 53 -0.90 7.72 8.29
CA LYS A 53 -0.35 6.50 8.83
C LYS A 53 0.99 7.03 9.31
N ASP A 54 1.15 7.18 10.62
CA ASP A 54 2.47 7.32 11.18
C ASP A 54 3.21 6.15 10.55
N ILE A 55 4.10 6.48 9.61
CA ILE A 55 4.89 5.54 8.86
C ILE A 55 5.88 5.03 9.91
N GLU A 56 5.39 4.19 10.81
CA GLU A 56 6.23 3.31 11.60
C GLU A 56 7.05 2.57 10.55
N ALA A 57 8.32 3.01 10.44
CA ALA A 57 9.27 2.68 9.41
C ALA A 57 8.94 1.36 8.72
N PHE A 58 8.38 1.47 7.52
CA PHE A 58 7.97 0.36 6.68
C PHE A 58 9.14 -0.63 6.58
N SER A 59 9.10 -1.69 7.38
CA SER A 59 10.25 -2.54 7.60
C SER A 59 10.35 -3.56 6.48
N LEU A 60 11.57 -3.79 5.99
CA LEU A 60 11.85 -4.80 4.95
C LEU A 60 11.27 -6.17 5.30
N LEU A 61 11.18 -6.52 6.60
CA LEU A 61 10.63 -7.79 7.08
C LEU A 61 9.10 -7.84 7.04
N THR A 62 8.43 -6.70 7.20
CA THR A 62 6.95 -6.62 7.22
C THR A 62 6.35 -6.35 5.85
N LEU A 63 7.20 -6.14 4.83
CA LEU A 63 6.79 -5.78 3.49
C LEU A 63 5.80 -6.79 2.84
N PRO A 64 6.01 -8.12 2.90
CA PRO A 64 5.06 -9.07 2.32
C PRO A 64 3.72 -9.09 3.06
N LYS A 65 3.74 -8.82 4.37
CA LYS A 65 2.51 -8.70 5.17
C LYS A 65 1.73 -7.45 4.74
N TYR A 66 2.42 -6.34 4.56
CA TYR A 66 1.82 -5.11 4.05
C TYR A 66 1.15 -5.30 2.68
N LEU A 67 1.83 -5.93 1.72
CA LEU A 67 1.26 -6.16 0.38
C LEU A 67 0.00 -7.03 0.45
N ARG A 68 -0.01 -8.06 1.30
CA ARG A 68 -1.18 -8.93 1.51
C ARG A 68 -2.35 -8.19 2.17
N GLU A 69 -2.08 -7.39 3.19
CA GLU A 69 -3.14 -6.70 3.95
C GLU A 69 -3.76 -5.53 3.18
N ASN A 70 -3.00 -4.84 2.32
CA ASN A 70 -3.49 -3.65 1.61
C ASN A 70 -3.99 -3.96 0.19
N PHE A 71 -3.56 -5.07 -0.43
CA PHE A 71 -3.91 -5.44 -1.81
C PHE A 71 -4.41 -6.90 -1.91
N ALA A 72 -5.35 -7.26 -1.04
CA ALA A 72 -5.94 -8.59 -1.02
C ALA A 72 -6.58 -8.95 -2.37
N LEU A 73 -6.32 -10.16 -2.87
CA LEU A 73 -6.83 -10.68 -4.15
C LEU A 73 -6.35 -9.95 -5.42
N GLN A 74 -5.50 -8.94 -5.30
CA GLN A 74 -4.94 -8.19 -6.44
C GLN A 74 -3.50 -8.60 -6.74
N ASP A 75 -3.07 -8.41 -7.98
CA ASP A 75 -1.66 -8.50 -8.36
C ASP A 75 -0.97 -7.20 -7.94
N ALA A 76 0.01 -7.28 -7.04
CA ALA A 76 0.68 -6.11 -6.51
C ALA A 76 2.21 -6.27 -6.60
N LYS A 77 2.88 -5.30 -7.21
CA LYS A 77 4.34 -5.25 -7.29
C LYS A 77 4.84 -4.01 -6.58
N LEU A 78 5.72 -4.19 -5.61
CA LEU A 78 6.56 -3.10 -5.15
C LEU A 78 7.79 -3.03 -6.06
N VAL A 79 7.96 -1.90 -6.74
CA VAL A 79 9.07 -1.68 -7.67
C VAL A 79 9.89 -0.51 -7.17
N CYS A 80 11.19 -0.74 -6.95
CA CYS A 80 12.13 0.29 -6.56
C CYS A 80 13.08 0.60 -7.71
N PHE A 81 13.21 1.88 -8.03
CA PHE A 81 14.00 2.37 -9.16
C PHE A 81 15.40 2.76 -8.71
N GLU A 82 16.40 2.59 -9.58
CA GLU A 82 17.75 3.08 -9.34
C GLU A 82 17.76 4.59 -9.02
N PRO A 83 18.43 5.04 -7.95
CA PRO A 83 19.40 4.34 -7.07
C PRO A 83 18.80 3.63 -5.83
N CYS A 84 17.70 2.90 -5.98
CA CYS A 84 16.96 2.17 -4.93
C CYS A 84 16.38 3.03 -3.81
N GLY A 85 16.38 4.36 -3.91
CA GLY A 85 15.80 5.22 -2.86
C GLY A 85 14.27 5.33 -2.95
N LYS A 86 13.72 5.25 -4.16
CA LYS A 86 12.30 5.49 -4.43
C LYS A 86 11.62 4.22 -4.93
N CYS A 87 10.53 3.86 -4.27
CA CYS A 87 9.70 2.74 -4.66
C CYS A 87 8.27 3.22 -4.98
N GLY A 88 7.66 2.61 -5.99
CA GLY A 88 6.24 2.73 -6.28
C GLY A 88 5.55 1.38 -6.13
N ILE A 89 4.23 1.41 -5.99
CA ILE A 89 3.40 0.20 -6.01
C ILE A 89 2.62 0.17 -7.33
N LEU A 90 2.72 -0.95 -8.04
CA LEU A 90 1.94 -1.26 -9.23
C LEU A 90 0.88 -2.28 -8.84
N VAL A 91 -0.40 -1.93 -8.95
CA VAL A 91 -1.53 -2.82 -8.63
C VAL A 91 -2.32 -3.10 -9.90
N ASP A 92 -2.46 -4.37 -10.28
CA ASP A 92 -3.16 -4.80 -11.50
C ASP A 92 -2.70 -4.03 -12.76
N GLY A 93 -1.41 -3.65 -12.80
CA GLY A 93 -0.80 -2.89 -13.91
C GLY A 93 -0.96 -1.36 -13.82
N GLN A 94 -1.52 -0.82 -12.74
CA GLN A 94 -1.68 0.62 -12.52
C GLN A 94 -0.82 1.11 -11.35
N TRP A 95 -0.03 2.17 -11.60
CA TRP A 95 0.78 2.81 -10.57
C TRP A 95 -0.11 3.50 -9.56
N GLN A 96 0.19 3.30 -8.28
CA GLN A 96 -0.40 4.05 -7.18
C GLN A 96 0.39 5.36 -6.98
N GLU A 97 -0.29 6.42 -6.56
CA GLU A 97 0.31 7.76 -6.38
C GLU A 97 1.32 7.83 -5.22
N ASP A 98 1.33 6.83 -4.33
CA ASP A 98 2.19 6.81 -3.15
C ASP A 98 3.63 6.39 -3.49
N GLU A 99 4.57 7.34 -3.42
CA GLU A 99 6.01 7.04 -3.37
C GLU A 99 6.40 6.58 -1.95
N ILE A 100 7.18 5.48 -1.88
CA ILE A 100 7.65 4.89 -0.63
C ILE A 100 9.18 4.88 -0.60
N GLU A 101 9.76 5.45 0.45
CA GLU A 101 11.18 5.32 0.75
C GLU A 101 11.40 4.06 1.61
N LEU A 102 11.78 2.96 0.95
CA LEU A 102 11.97 1.67 1.61
C LEU A 102 13.39 1.51 2.19
N PHE A 103 14.39 2.00 1.48
CA PHE A 103 15.79 1.71 1.76
C PHE A 103 16.49 2.91 2.39
N LYS A 104 17.30 2.65 3.43
CA LYS A 104 18.13 3.69 4.06
C LYS A 104 19.47 3.90 3.35
N SER A 105 19.72 3.13 2.29
CA SER A 105 20.98 3.07 1.56
C SER A 105 20.69 2.77 0.10
N THR A 106 21.55 3.29 -0.78
CA THR A 106 21.46 3.06 -2.23
C THR A 106 22.18 1.78 -2.67
N ASP A 107 23.05 1.21 -1.82
CA ASP A 107 23.71 -0.08 -2.07
C ASP A 107 22.77 -1.23 -1.68
N VAL A 108 21.88 -1.54 -2.61
CA VAL A 108 20.90 -2.61 -2.51
C VAL A 108 21.10 -3.54 -3.70
N ARG A 109 21.14 -4.85 -3.43
CA ARG A 109 21.25 -5.87 -4.47
C ARG A 109 20.17 -6.89 -4.29
N SER A 110 19.68 -7.41 -5.41
CA SER A 110 18.65 -8.44 -5.44
C SER A 110 19.19 -9.68 -6.12
N TYR A 111 18.77 -10.83 -5.61
CA TYR A 111 19.16 -12.13 -6.14
C TYR A 111 17.94 -13.06 -6.22
N THR A 112 17.92 -13.91 -7.23
CA THR A 112 16.97 -15.03 -7.36
C THR A 112 17.72 -16.35 -7.20
N LEU A 113 17.01 -17.37 -6.72
CA LEU A 113 17.53 -18.72 -6.67
C LEU A 113 17.17 -19.44 -7.97
N ASP A 114 18.15 -20.09 -8.60
CA ASP A 114 17.87 -20.98 -9.72
C ASP A 114 17.31 -22.34 -9.27
N VAL A 115 17.07 -23.22 -10.23
CA VAL A 115 16.52 -24.57 -10.00
C VAL A 115 17.42 -25.45 -9.12
N GLU A 116 18.71 -25.14 -9.02
CA GLU A 116 19.68 -25.84 -8.17
C GLU A 116 19.86 -25.15 -6.80
N GLY A 117 19.21 -24.01 -6.60
CA GLY A 117 19.33 -23.19 -5.40
C GLY A 117 20.57 -22.28 -5.41
N PHE A 118 21.18 -22.02 -6.56
CA PHE A 118 22.25 -21.04 -6.67
C PHE A 118 21.69 -19.62 -6.80
N ALA A 119 22.22 -18.71 -5.97
CA ALA A 119 21.86 -17.30 -6.03
C ALA A 119 22.47 -16.64 -7.27
N LYS A 120 21.64 -16.00 -8.08
CA LYS A 120 22.04 -15.20 -9.26
C LYS A 120 21.53 -13.78 -9.08
N ALA A 121 22.31 -12.81 -9.52
CA ALA A 121 21.87 -11.40 -9.50
C ALA A 121 20.57 -11.27 -10.31
N SER A 122 19.61 -10.54 -9.75
CA SER A 122 18.34 -10.29 -10.43
C SER A 122 18.53 -9.20 -11.49
N GLU A 123 18.09 -9.50 -12.71
CA GLU A 123 18.02 -8.52 -13.80
C GLU A 123 16.54 -8.21 -14.06
N PHE A 124 16.19 -6.93 -13.97
CA PHE A 124 14.82 -6.48 -14.21
C PHE A 124 14.74 -5.72 -15.53
N ALA A 125 13.61 -5.83 -16.21
CA ALA A 125 13.34 -5.00 -17.37
C ALA A 125 13.12 -3.54 -16.94
N PRO A 126 13.50 -2.55 -17.77
CA PRO A 126 13.11 -1.17 -17.56
C PRO A 126 11.58 -1.03 -17.55
N HIS A 127 11.07 -0.18 -16.67
CA HIS A 127 9.65 0.14 -16.60
C HIS A 127 9.38 1.51 -17.20
N ASP A 128 8.31 1.60 -17.98
CA ASP A 128 7.79 2.88 -18.47
C ASP A 128 7.02 3.58 -17.36
N ILE A 129 7.40 4.83 -17.09
CA ILE A 129 6.75 5.72 -16.13
C ILE A 129 6.67 7.11 -16.75
N GLU A 130 5.95 8.05 -16.12
CA GLU A 130 5.70 9.39 -16.71
C GLU A 130 6.99 10.14 -17.13
N ASP A 131 8.10 9.92 -16.42
CA ASP A 131 9.41 10.52 -16.72
C ASP A 131 10.26 9.71 -17.74
N GLY A 132 9.70 8.69 -18.38
CA GLY A 132 10.38 7.78 -19.31
C GLY A 132 10.76 6.43 -18.69
N TYR A 133 11.67 5.69 -19.34
CA TYR A 133 12.08 4.36 -18.87
C TYR A 133 13.06 4.45 -17.70
N LYS A 134 12.70 3.85 -16.55
CA LYS A 134 13.59 3.71 -15.39
C LYS A 134 13.94 2.24 -15.13
N GLN A 135 15.21 2.01 -14.82
CA GLN A 135 15.72 0.69 -14.43
C GLN A 135 15.28 0.37 -13.00
N ALA A 136 14.67 -0.79 -12.80
CA ALA A 136 14.36 -1.29 -11.47
C ALA A 136 15.59 -1.97 -10.86
N CYS A 137 15.78 -1.80 -9.56
CA CYS A 137 16.84 -2.48 -8.80
C CYS A 137 16.30 -3.52 -7.81
N PHE A 138 15.02 -3.44 -7.48
CA PHE A 138 14.31 -4.40 -6.66
C PHE A 138 12.84 -4.46 -7.06
N ILE A 139 12.32 -5.67 -7.22
CA ILE A 139 10.89 -5.92 -7.45
C ILE A 139 10.45 -7.01 -6.48
N LEU A 140 9.46 -6.70 -5.66
CA LEU A 140 8.75 -7.70 -4.87
C LEU A 140 7.35 -7.87 -5.45
N HIS A 141 7.08 -9.05 -6.03
CA HIS A 141 5.80 -9.37 -6.63
C HIS A 141 4.95 -10.20 -5.67
N LYS A 142 3.74 -9.73 -5.37
CA LYS A 142 2.64 -10.49 -4.78
C LYS A 142 1.62 -10.81 -5.86
N TYR A 143 1.37 -12.09 -6.10
CA TYR A 143 0.32 -12.55 -6.99
C TYR A 143 -1.07 -12.39 -6.35
N SER A 144 -2.12 -12.47 -7.16
CA SER A 144 -3.53 -12.41 -6.70
C SER A 144 -3.92 -13.53 -5.73
N ASN A 145 -3.21 -14.65 -5.72
CA ASN A 145 -3.38 -15.74 -4.74
C ASN A 145 -2.58 -15.54 -3.44
N ASP A 146 -2.08 -14.32 -3.21
CA ASP A 146 -1.22 -13.90 -2.09
C ASP A 146 0.13 -14.61 -1.98
N ALA A 147 0.49 -15.46 -2.96
CA ALA A 147 1.85 -15.96 -3.09
C ALA A 147 2.80 -14.81 -3.43
N ILE A 148 4.03 -14.90 -2.93
CA ILE A 148 5.09 -13.93 -3.20
C ILE A 148 6.08 -14.56 -4.18
N GLU A 149 6.66 -13.77 -5.07
CA GLU A 149 7.78 -14.23 -5.89
C GLU A 149 9.04 -14.34 -5.01
N PRO A 150 9.70 -15.52 -4.95
CA PRO A 150 10.91 -15.68 -4.15
C PRO A 150 12.03 -14.76 -4.61
N ILE A 151 12.53 -13.94 -3.69
CA ILE A 151 13.64 -13.04 -3.98
C ILE A 151 14.48 -12.83 -2.72
N ILE A 152 15.77 -12.65 -2.92
CA ILE A 152 16.74 -12.34 -1.87
C ILE A 152 17.16 -10.89 -2.04
N LEU A 153 17.18 -10.16 -0.94
CA LEU A 153 17.57 -8.77 -0.87
C LEU A 153 18.80 -8.64 0.01
N GLU A 154 19.85 -8.00 -0.50
CA GLU A 154 21.03 -7.62 0.24
C GLU A 154 21.03 -6.11 0.51
N GLU A 155 21.11 -5.75 1.80
CA GLU A 155 21.27 -4.36 2.23
C GLU A 155 22.35 -4.29 3.31
N LYS A 156 23.45 -3.58 3.04
CA LYS A 156 24.57 -3.40 3.98
C LYS A 156 25.12 -4.73 4.53
N GLY A 157 25.24 -5.75 3.68
CA GLY A 157 25.74 -7.08 4.05
C GLY A 157 24.76 -7.94 4.85
N ARG A 158 23.50 -7.52 5.03
CA ARG A 158 22.43 -8.35 5.56
C ARG A 158 21.59 -8.90 4.42
N PHE A 159 21.25 -10.18 4.49
CA PHE A 159 20.46 -10.84 3.45
C PHE A 159 19.05 -11.12 3.98
N ILE A 160 18.02 -10.73 3.25
CA ILE A 160 16.63 -10.95 3.58
C ILE A 160 16.05 -11.86 2.52
N TYR A 161 15.48 -12.99 2.93
CA TYR A 161 14.89 -13.95 2.00
C TYR A 161 13.37 -13.88 2.06
N TYR A 162 12.78 -13.41 0.96
CA TYR A 162 11.34 -13.45 0.72
C TYR A 162 10.98 -14.78 0.09
N LYS A 163 10.16 -15.56 0.78
CA LYS A 163 9.71 -16.90 0.34
C LYS A 163 8.38 -16.82 -0.38
N ALA A 164 8.09 -17.82 -1.21
CA ALA A 164 6.78 -17.92 -1.87
C ALA A 164 5.61 -18.18 -0.93
N ALA A 165 5.86 -18.82 0.20
CA ALA A 165 4.85 -19.16 1.18
C ALA A 165 4.57 -18.00 2.16
N TYR A 166 3.46 -18.11 2.88
CA TYR A 166 3.00 -17.19 3.94
C TYR A 166 3.88 -17.18 5.20
N GLU A 167 5.15 -17.56 5.08
CA GLU A 167 6.08 -17.65 6.19
C GLU A 167 6.60 -16.27 6.61
N GLU A 168 7.08 -16.20 7.85
CA GLU A 168 7.78 -15.03 8.35
C GLU A 168 9.09 -14.83 7.59
N VAL A 169 9.33 -13.59 7.16
CA VAL A 169 10.56 -13.19 6.49
C VAL A 169 11.71 -13.24 7.50
N LYS A 170 12.80 -13.92 7.13
CA LYS A 170 13.99 -14.07 7.96
C LYS A 170 15.18 -13.35 7.35
N SER A 171 16.01 -12.78 8.23
CA SER A 171 17.32 -12.25 7.88
C SER A 171 18.42 -13.29 8.09
N TYR A 172 19.43 -13.25 7.24
CA TYR A 172 20.57 -14.14 7.21
C TYR A 172 21.86 -13.33 7.11
N GLU A 173 22.95 -13.90 7.60
CA GLU A 173 24.29 -13.30 7.56
C GLU A 173 25.01 -13.53 6.21
N SER A 174 24.55 -14.51 5.42
CA SER A 174 25.18 -14.84 4.14
C SER A 174 24.20 -15.47 3.14
N LEU A 175 24.53 -15.36 1.84
CA LEU A 175 23.83 -16.09 0.77
C LEU A 175 23.87 -17.60 0.99
N THR A 176 25.01 -18.15 1.40
CA THR A 176 25.19 -19.59 1.64
C THR A 176 24.21 -20.12 2.69
N SER A 177 23.92 -19.33 3.73
CA SER A 177 22.94 -19.69 4.75
C SER A 177 21.52 -19.82 4.17
N ILE A 178 21.15 -18.95 3.23
CA ILE A 178 19.85 -19.00 2.54
C ILE A 178 19.78 -20.24 1.64
N GLN A 179 20.82 -20.52 0.87
CA GLN A 179 20.89 -21.68 -0.01
C GLN A 179 20.76 -23.00 0.78
N GLY A 180 21.45 -23.09 1.92
CA GLY A 180 21.33 -24.23 2.82
C GLY A 180 19.92 -24.39 3.42
N ALA A 181 19.23 -23.29 3.72
CA ALA A 181 17.84 -23.32 4.17
C ALA A 181 16.89 -23.79 3.05
N TYR A 182 17.08 -23.25 1.84
CA TYR A 182 16.31 -23.64 0.65
C TYR A 182 16.43 -25.14 0.35
N GLN A 183 17.66 -25.68 0.32
CA GLN A 183 17.90 -27.10 0.06
C GLN A 183 17.24 -28.03 1.09
N LYS A 184 17.27 -27.65 2.38
CA LYS A 184 16.59 -28.42 3.44
C LYS A 184 15.09 -28.49 3.19
N GLU A 185 14.48 -27.37 2.83
CA GLU A 185 13.04 -27.27 2.55
C GLU A 185 12.66 -28.10 1.32
N THR A 186 13.41 -27.98 0.22
CA THR A 186 13.15 -28.77 -1.00
C THR A 186 13.25 -30.28 -0.75
N ASN A 187 14.21 -30.72 0.06
CA ASN A 187 14.38 -32.14 0.38
C ASN A 187 13.23 -32.67 1.26
N THR A 188 12.70 -31.87 2.20
CA THR A 188 11.55 -32.27 3.00
C THR A 188 10.31 -32.53 2.14
N ILE A 189 10.05 -31.67 1.15
CA ILE A 189 8.91 -31.83 0.23
C ILE A 189 9.03 -33.12 -0.59
N ARG A 190 10.23 -33.43 -1.10
CA ARG A 190 10.49 -34.65 -1.90
C ARG A 190 10.29 -35.94 -1.11
N THR A 191 10.45 -35.91 0.22
CA THR A 191 10.34 -37.12 1.05
C THR A 191 8.88 -37.45 1.40
N GLN A 192 7.93 -36.56 1.09
CA GLN A 192 6.50 -36.72 1.40
C GLN A 192 5.65 -37.11 0.18
N GLN A 193 6.26 -37.27 -1.00
CA GLN A 193 5.64 -37.75 -2.23
C GLN A 193 6.07 -39.18 -2.51
#